data_AF-A0A6P7GZ09-F1
#
_entry.id   AF-A0A6P7GZ09-F1
#
_cell.length_a   1.000
_cell.length_b   1.000
_cell.length_c   1.000
_cell.angle_alpha   90.00
_cell.angle_beta   90.00
_cell.angle_gamma   90.00
#
_symmetry.space_group_name_H-M   'P 1'
#
loop_
_entity.id
_entity.type
_entity.pdbx_description
1 polymer ?
#
loop_
_entity_poly.entity_id
_entity_poly.type
_entity_poly.pdbx_seq_one_letter_code
_entity_poly.pdbx_strand_id
1 'polypeptide(L)'
;MNSFFKKKKHRRWTWESPDGKTRNEIDYFLTNKEELFKDVNVLNQFNTSSDHRLVRAKITISIEKERFKMINKKHPKKWVKPTNIQEFEKYINDTLKDTTTTDINILNKQIITTIQQAQTKYCPTNQKDVYKLFTRII
;
A
#
# COMPACT_ATOMS: atom_id res chain seq x y z
N MET A 1 -2.31 10.85 1.59
CA MET A 1 -3.33 11.61 0.83
C MET A 1 -3.10 13.11 0.79
N ASN A 2 -2.54 13.74 1.82
CA ASN A 2 -2.24 15.17 1.79
C ASN A 2 -1.24 15.55 0.67
N SER A 3 -0.27 14.67 0.39
CA SER A 3 0.67 14.83 -0.74
C SER A 3 0.01 14.64 -2.11
N PHE A 4 -1.11 13.91 -2.16
CA PHE A 4 -1.87 13.67 -3.39
C PHE A 4 -2.75 14.87 -3.74
N PHE A 5 -3.55 15.36 -2.78
CA PHE A 5 -4.34 16.59 -2.95
C PHE A 5 -3.51 17.83 -2.66
N LYS A 6 -2.79 18.32 -3.67
CA LYS A 6 -1.89 19.49 -3.53
C LYS A 6 -2.68 20.74 -3.09
N LYS A 7 -2.29 21.33 -1.95
CA LYS A 7 -2.75 22.64 -1.46
C LYS A 7 -1.59 23.63 -1.35
N LYS A 8 -1.89 24.93 -1.27
CA LYS A 8 -0.88 25.98 -1.05
C LYS A 8 -0.11 25.73 0.25
N LYS A 9 1.23 25.88 0.24
CA LYS A 9 2.13 25.54 1.37
C LYS A 9 1.66 26.09 2.72
N HIS A 10 1.29 27.38 2.78
CA HIS A 10 0.84 28.03 4.02
C HIS A 10 -0.47 27.47 4.60
N ARG A 11 -1.25 26.70 3.82
CA ARG A 11 -2.50 26.08 4.28
C ARG A 11 -2.32 24.65 4.77
N ARG A 12 -1.15 24.04 4.59
CA ARG A 12 -0.95 22.61 4.81
C ARG A 12 -0.45 22.23 6.20
N TRP A 13 0.09 23.19 6.95
CA TRP A 13 0.62 22.88 8.27
C TRP A 13 -0.51 22.41 9.19
N THR A 14 -0.23 21.37 9.96
CA THR A 14 -1.15 20.72 10.89
C THR A 14 -0.71 20.87 12.33
N TRP A 15 0.54 21.27 12.56
CA TRP A 15 1.10 21.54 13.88
C TRP A 15 1.94 22.83 13.87
N GLU A 16 1.88 23.58 14.97
CA GLU A 16 2.67 24.79 15.24
C GLU A 16 3.45 24.63 16.54
N SER A 17 4.72 25.07 16.56
CA SER A 17 5.54 25.05 17.77
C SER A 17 5.01 25.99 18.85
N PRO A 18 5.33 25.76 20.14
CA PRO A 18 4.89 26.64 21.22
C PRO A 18 5.31 28.11 21.06
N ASP A 19 6.42 28.37 20.37
CA ASP A 19 6.92 29.72 20.07
C ASP A 19 6.31 30.34 18.79
N GLY A 20 5.43 29.62 18.09
CA GLY A 20 4.75 30.06 16.87
C GLY A 20 5.64 30.18 15.62
N LYS A 21 6.95 29.87 15.72
CA LYS A 21 7.89 30.08 14.62
C LYS A 21 7.89 28.94 13.61
N THR A 22 7.68 27.72 14.08
CA THR A 22 7.77 26.51 13.25
C THR A 22 6.38 25.96 13.00
N ARG A 23 6.11 25.67 11.73
CA ARG A 23 4.85 25.07 11.29
C ARG A 23 5.13 23.88 10.39
N ASN A 24 4.69 22.70 10.82
CA ASN A 24 4.95 21.45 10.13
C ASN A 24 3.66 20.78 9.67
N GLU A 25 3.74 20.01 8.59
CA GLU A 25 2.68 19.10 8.12
C GLU A 25 3.05 17.70 8.60
N ILE A 26 2.48 17.27 9.73
CA ILE A 26 2.81 15.97 10.37
C ILE A 26 1.61 15.02 10.46
N ASP A 27 0.40 15.50 10.20
CA ASP A 27 -0.83 14.71 10.26
C ASP A 27 -1.32 14.33 8.86
N TYR A 28 -1.44 13.02 8.59
CA TYR A 28 -1.73 12.51 7.25
C TYR A 28 -2.86 11.47 7.25
N PHE A 29 -3.71 11.54 6.22
CA PHE A 29 -4.57 10.41 5.85
C PHE A 29 -3.80 9.43 4.96
N LEU A 30 -3.73 8.16 5.36
CA LEU A 30 -3.15 7.07 4.59
C LEU A 30 -4.26 6.16 4.05
N THR A 31 -4.13 5.73 2.79
CA THR A 31 -5.08 4.83 2.17
C THR A 31 -4.43 4.05 1.03
N ASN A 32 -4.95 2.86 0.77
CA ASN A 32 -4.69 2.09 -0.45
C ASN A 32 -5.81 2.23 -1.49
N LYS A 33 -6.84 3.05 -1.21
CA LYS A 33 -7.99 3.32 -2.09
C LYS A 33 -8.10 4.81 -2.37
N GLU A 34 -7.11 5.33 -3.07
CA GLU A 34 -7.01 6.75 -3.43
C GLU A 34 -8.28 7.24 -4.17
N GLU A 35 -8.88 6.38 -4.97
CA GLU A 35 -10.05 6.66 -5.81
C GLU A 35 -11.32 7.04 -5.04
N LEU A 36 -11.39 6.68 -3.75
CA LEU A 36 -12.51 7.02 -2.88
C LEU A 36 -12.43 8.46 -2.37
N PHE A 37 -11.23 9.05 -2.32
CA PHE A 37 -11.04 10.39 -1.83
C PHE A 37 -11.39 11.41 -2.91
N LYS A 38 -12.07 12.48 -2.51
CA LYS A 38 -12.40 13.64 -3.35
C LYS A 38 -11.60 14.87 -2.96
N ASP A 39 -11.23 14.98 -1.69
CA ASP A 39 -10.37 16.05 -1.21
C ASP A 39 -9.71 15.67 0.11
N VAL A 40 -8.56 16.27 0.39
CA VAL A 40 -7.98 16.35 1.74
C VAL A 40 -7.50 17.78 1.98
N ASN A 41 -7.94 18.39 3.07
CA ASN A 41 -7.58 19.77 3.40
C ASN A 41 -7.48 20.00 4.91
N VAL A 42 -6.58 20.90 5.31
CA VAL A 42 -6.55 21.41 6.68
C VAL A 42 -7.58 22.52 6.83
N LEU A 43 -8.33 22.51 7.92
CA LEU A 43 -9.33 23.53 8.23
C LEU A 43 -8.63 24.78 8.79
N ASN A 44 -8.89 25.95 8.19
CA ASN A 44 -8.26 27.22 8.56
C ASN A 44 -9.09 28.03 9.57
N GLN A 45 -10.41 27.86 9.57
CA GLN A 45 -11.36 28.71 10.30
C GLN A 45 -11.96 28.01 11.53
N PHE A 46 -11.24 27.03 12.07
CA PHE A 46 -11.67 26.27 13.23
C PHE A 46 -10.63 26.43 14.32
N ASN A 47 -10.97 27.15 15.38
CA ASN A 47 -10.10 27.34 16.53
C ASN A 47 -10.30 26.16 17.50
N THR A 48 -9.32 25.28 17.57
CA THR A 48 -9.27 24.15 18.51
C THR A 48 -8.68 24.55 19.86
N SER A 49 -8.14 25.77 19.99
CA SER A 49 -7.24 26.17 21.10
C SER A 49 -6.07 25.19 21.33
N SER A 50 -5.71 24.43 20.30
CA SER A 50 -4.58 23.49 20.28
C SER A 50 -3.54 23.98 19.29
N ASP A 51 -2.30 23.56 19.52
CA ASP A 51 -1.17 23.63 18.58
C ASP A 51 -1.39 22.80 17.30
N HIS A 52 -2.43 21.95 17.26
CA HIS A 52 -2.83 21.20 16.08
C HIS A 52 -4.06 21.77 15.36
N ARG A 53 -4.04 21.64 14.03
CA ARG A 53 -5.13 21.97 13.12
C ARG A 53 -5.80 20.72 12.57
N LEU A 54 -7.13 20.76 12.51
CA LEU A 54 -7.92 19.65 11.99
C LEU A 54 -7.64 19.41 10.49
N VAL A 55 -7.33 18.16 10.17
CA VAL A 55 -7.26 17.66 8.79
C VAL A 55 -8.57 16.98 8.45
N ARG A 56 -9.16 17.36 7.32
CA ARG A 56 -10.44 16.81 6.84
C ARG A 56 -10.23 16.10 5.51
N ALA A 57 -10.72 14.87 5.42
CA ALA A 57 -10.88 14.16 4.17
C ALA A 57 -12.34 14.18 3.71
N LYS A 58 -12.56 14.44 2.41
CA LYS A 58 -13.85 14.20 1.76
C LYS A 58 -13.76 12.87 1.01
N ILE A 59 -14.60 11.92 1.39
CA ILE A 59 -14.59 10.56 0.82
C ILE A 59 -15.97 10.30 0.21
N THR A 60 -16.01 9.65 -0.95
CA THR A 60 -17.25 9.21 -1.59
C THR A 60 -17.20 7.71 -1.78
N ILE A 61 -18.12 6.99 -1.14
CA ILE A 61 -18.20 5.53 -1.17
C ILE A 61 -19.53 5.15 -1.79
N SER A 62 -19.48 4.40 -2.90
CA SER A 62 -20.66 3.72 -3.42
C SER A 62 -20.78 2.37 -2.69
N ILE A 63 -21.71 2.30 -1.75
CA ILE A 63 -21.92 1.11 -0.91
C ILE A 63 -22.23 -0.11 -1.79
N GLU A 64 -23.04 0.06 -2.83
CA GLU A 64 -23.37 -1.01 -3.78
C GLU A 64 -22.13 -1.55 -4.50
N LYS A 65 -21.29 -0.68 -5.06
CA LYS A 65 -20.06 -1.10 -5.74
C LYS A 65 -19.08 -1.77 -4.78
N GLU A 66 -18.90 -1.23 -3.57
CA GLU A 66 -18.02 -1.84 -2.59
C GLU A 66 -18.56 -3.19 -2.09
N ARG A 67 -19.87 -3.32 -1.92
CA ARG A 67 -20.53 -4.59 -1.61
C ARG A 67 -20.33 -5.60 -2.73
N PHE A 68 -20.52 -5.20 -3.98
CA PHE A 68 -20.28 -6.07 -5.13
C PHE A 68 -18.82 -6.52 -5.19
N LYS A 69 -17.85 -5.63 -4.95
CA LYS A 69 -16.43 -5.97 -4.87
C LYS A 69 -16.14 -6.95 -3.73
N MET A 70 -16.78 -6.79 -2.57
CA MET A 70 -16.61 -7.70 -1.43
C MET A 70 -17.15 -9.10 -1.73
N ILE A 71 -18.35 -9.20 -2.30
CA ILE A 71 -18.99 -10.48 -2.64
C ILE A 71 -18.18 -11.19 -3.74
N ASN A 72 -17.74 -10.46 -4.76
CA ASN A 72 -16.98 -11.02 -5.88
C ASN A 72 -15.46 -11.09 -5.62
N LYS A 73 -15.01 -10.78 -4.39
CA LYS A 73 -13.59 -10.82 -4.05
C LYS A 73 -13.13 -12.27 -4.16
N LYS A 74 -12.24 -12.55 -5.12
CA LYS A 74 -11.59 -13.86 -5.19
C LYS A 74 -10.88 -14.13 -3.88
N HIS A 75 -11.17 -15.28 -3.28
CA HIS A 75 -10.45 -15.70 -2.09
C HIS A 75 -8.95 -15.80 -2.43
N PRO A 76 -8.08 -15.28 -1.55
CA PRO A 76 -6.64 -15.42 -1.76
C PRO A 76 -6.30 -16.90 -1.85
N LYS A 77 -5.36 -17.25 -2.73
CA LYS A 77 -4.84 -18.63 -2.78
C LYS A 77 -4.33 -18.98 -1.39
N LYS A 78 -4.75 -20.14 -0.86
CA LYS A 78 -4.21 -20.65 0.40
C LYS A 78 -2.70 -20.78 0.24
N TRP A 79 -1.94 -20.23 1.19
CA TRP A 79 -0.49 -20.37 1.17
C TRP A 79 -0.11 -21.84 1.22
N VAL A 80 0.88 -22.22 0.40
CA VAL A 80 1.40 -23.57 0.33
C VAL A 80 2.89 -23.52 0.66
N LYS A 81 3.30 -24.35 1.62
CA LYS A 81 4.69 -24.45 2.03
C LYS A 81 5.57 -24.91 0.85
N PRO A 82 6.79 -24.36 0.68
CA PRO A 82 7.74 -24.85 -0.31
C PRO A 82 8.02 -26.34 -0.13
N THR A 83 8.17 -27.07 -1.25
CA THR A 83 8.54 -28.49 -1.25
C THR A 83 9.96 -28.69 -0.69
N ASN A 84 10.86 -27.75 -0.99
CA ASN A 84 12.21 -27.69 -0.46
C ASN A 84 12.44 -26.31 0.17
N ILE A 85 12.51 -26.26 1.50
CA ILE A 85 12.65 -25.02 2.27
C ILE A 85 14.07 -24.48 2.14
N GLN A 86 15.07 -25.35 2.17
CA GLN A 86 16.48 -24.97 2.14
C GLN A 86 16.84 -24.28 0.83
N GLU A 87 16.38 -24.81 -0.30
CA GLU A 87 16.59 -24.19 -1.61
C GLU A 87 15.80 -22.89 -1.78
N PHE A 88 14.61 -22.80 -1.18
CA PHE A 88 13.82 -21.58 -1.16
C PHE A 88 14.54 -20.46 -0.39
N GLU A 89 15.04 -20.76 0.82
CA GLU A 89 15.80 -19.82 1.64
C GLU A 89 17.12 -19.43 0.96
N LYS A 90 17.84 -20.40 0.41
CA LYS A 90 19.08 -20.17 -0.33
C LYS A 90 18.86 -19.21 -1.50
N TYR A 91 17.83 -19.44 -2.31
CA TYR A 91 17.51 -18.56 -3.44
C TYR A 91 17.22 -17.12 -3.02
N ILE A 92 16.42 -16.93 -1.96
CA ILE A 92 16.12 -15.59 -1.44
C ILE A 92 17.40 -14.91 -0.96
N ASN A 93 18.20 -15.61 -0.15
CA ASN A 93 19.44 -15.07 0.39
C ASN A 93 20.42 -14.72 -0.73
N ASP A 94 20.65 -15.62 -1.68
CA ASP A 94 21.58 -15.39 -2.79
C ASP A 94 21.13 -14.23 -3.69
N THR A 95 19.83 -14.06 -3.89
CA THR A 95 19.29 -12.97 -4.74
C THR A 95 19.30 -11.61 -4.03
N LEU A 96 19.07 -11.58 -2.71
CA LEU A 96 18.96 -10.32 -1.96
C LEU A 96 20.29 -9.85 -1.35
N LYS A 97 21.30 -10.73 -1.22
CA LYS A 97 22.62 -10.42 -0.63
C LYS A 97 23.27 -9.15 -1.18
N ASP A 98 23.19 -8.94 -2.49
CA ASP A 98 23.88 -7.83 -3.16
C ASP A 98 22.99 -6.59 -3.36
N THR A 99 21.84 -6.53 -2.69
CA THR A 99 20.94 -5.38 -2.84
C THR A 99 21.47 -4.18 -2.06
N THR A 100 22.13 -3.26 -2.75
CA THR A 100 22.77 -2.06 -2.16
C THR A 100 21.96 -0.77 -2.38
N THR A 101 20.72 -0.86 -2.88
CA THR A 101 19.94 0.34 -3.18
C THR A 101 19.49 1.04 -1.90
N THR A 102 19.61 2.37 -1.89
CA THR A 102 19.10 3.23 -0.81
C THR A 102 17.64 3.64 -1.02
N ASP A 103 17.07 3.38 -2.21
CA ASP A 103 15.66 3.67 -2.50
C ASP A 103 14.76 2.55 -1.97
N ILE A 104 13.97 2.89 -0.94
CA ILE A 104 13.03 1.99 -0.28
C ILE A 104 12.02 1.38 -1.26
N ASN A 105 11.57 2.12 -2.28
CA ASN A 105 10.59 1.62 -3.24
C ASN A 105 11.21 0.57 -4.17
N ILE A 106 12.46 0.80 -4.59
CA ILE A 106 13.20 -0.14 -5.43
C ILE A 106 13.47 -1.42 -4.63
N LEU A 107 13.95 -1.28 -3.39
CA LEU A 107 14.19 -2.40 -2.48
C LEU A 107 12.91 -3.22 -2.25
N ASN A 108 11.79 -2.57 -1.94
CA ASN A 108 10.50 -3.25 -1.77
C ASN A 108 10.08 -4.02 -3.01
N LYS A 109 10.26 -3.43 -4.21
CA LYS A 109 9.94 -4.10 -5.48
C LYS A 109 10.83 -5.33 -5.70
N GLN A 110 12.12 -5.23 -5.39
CA GLN A 110 13.06 -6.35 -5.49
C GLN A 110 12.64 -7.49 -4.56
N ILE A 111 12.40 -7.21 -3.27
CA ILE A 111 11.95 -8.20 -2.28
C ILE A 111 10.68 -8.92 -2.76
N ILE A 112 9.66 -8.17 -3.18
CA ILE A 112 8.40 -8.73 -3.68
C ILE A 112 8.65 -9.66 -4.88
N THR A 113 9.46 -9.22 -5.83
CA THR A 113 9.75 -9.96 -7.06
C THR A 113 10.51 -11.26 -6.75
N THR A 114 11.55 -11.18 -5.91
CA THR A 114 12.33 -12.35 -5.48
C THR A 114 11.45 -13.38 -4.77
N ILE A 115 10.58 -12.94 -3.86
CA ILE A 115 9.65 -13.84 -3.16
C ILE A 115 8.68 -14.51 -4.14
N GLN A 116 8.13 -13.77 -5.10
CA GLN A 116 7.22 -14.32 -6.10
C GLN A 116 7.92 -15.36 -7.01
N GLN A 117 9.17 -15.09 -7.40
CA GLN A 117 9.99 -16.03 -8.18
C GLN A 117 10.31 -17.30 -7.36
N ALA A 118 10.70 -17.14 -6.10
CA ALA A 118 10.96 -18.25 -5.19
C ALA A 118 9.69 -19.12 -5.00
N GLN A 119 8.53 -18.49 -4.79
CA GLN A 119 7.25 -19.19 -4.68
C GLN A 119 6.92 -19.96 -5.95
N THR A 120 7.09 -19.35 -7.12
CA THR A 120 6.81 -20.02 -8.40
C THR A 120 7.72 -21.23 -8.62
N LYS A 121 8.97 -21.17 -8.16
CA LYS A 121 9.97 -22.22 -8.36
C LYS A 121 9.86 -23.37 -7.37
N TYR A 122 9.56 -23.08 -6.10
CA TYR A 122 9.69 -24.06 -5.02
C TYR A 122 8.37 -24.40 -4.29
N CYS A 123 7.30 -23.63 -4.48
CA CYS A 123 5.98 -24.00 -3.95
C CYS A 123 5.21 -24.86 -4.97
N PRO A 124 4.54 -25.94 -4.54
CA PRO A 124 3.75 -26.76 -5.44
C PRO A 124 2.53 -25.98 -5.95
N THR A 125 2.32 -26.03 -7.27
CA THR A 125 1.11 -25.51 -7.91
C THR A 125 -0.03 -26.53 -7.74
N ASN A 126 -1.19 -26.06 -7.30
CA ASN A 126 -2.38 -26.92 -7.18
C ASN A 126 -2.72 -27.49 -8.57
N GLN A 127 -2.88 -28.82 -8.70
CA GLN A 127 -3.15 -29.52 -9.98
C GLN A 127 -4.32 -28.92 -10.78
N LYS A 128 -5.30 -28.30 -10.11
CA LYS A 128 -6.44 -27.58 -10.73
C LYS A 128 -6.03 -26.34 -11.54
N ASP A 129 -4.86 -25.75 -11.28
CA ASP A 129 -4.35 -24.58 -12.01
C ASP A 129 -3.71 -24.99 -13.35
N VAL A 130 -3.21 -26.23 -13.49
CA VAL A 130 -2.64 -26.75 -14.76
C VAL A 130 -3.75 -26.94 -15.79
N TYR A 131 -4.89 -27.51 -15.40
CA TYR A 131 -6.02 -27.73 -16.32
C TYR A 131 -6.68 -26.42 -16.82
N LYS A 132 -6.61 -25.31 -16.06
CA LYS A 132 -7.13 -24.00 -16.50
C LYS A 132 -6.28 -23.31 -17.56
N LEU A 133 -4.99 -23.63 -17.65
CA LEU A 133 -4.11 -23.14 -18.72
C LEU A 133 -4.43 -23.82 -20.06
N PHE A 134 -4.85 -25.09 -20.05
CA PHE A 134 -5.18 -25.83 -21.26
C PHE A 134 -6.59 -25.52 -21.82
N THR A 135 -7.57 -25.15 -20.99
CA THR A 135 -8.92 -24.78 -21.46
C THR A 135 -9.06 -23.33 -21.98
N ARG A 136 -7.95 -22.63 -22.24
CA ARG A 136 -7.96 -21.28 -22.84
C ARG A 136 -7.42 -21.25 -24.29
N ILE A 137 -7.14 -22.41 -24.88
CA ILE A 137 -6.59 -22.54 -26.25
C ILE A 137 -7.57 -23.27 -27.21
N ILE A 138 -8.82 -23.50 -26.81
CA ILE A 138 -9.90 -23.93 -27.70
C ILE A 138 -11.08 -23.00 -27.48
#